data_AF-A0A0C2W378-F1
#
_entry.id   AF-A0A0C2W378-F1
#
_cell.length_a   1.000
_cell.length_b   1.000
_cell.length_c   1.000
_cell.angle_alpha   90.00
_cell.angle_beta   90.00
_cell.angle_gamma   90.00
#
_symmetry.space_group_name_H-M   'P 1'
#
loop_
_entity.id
_entity.type
_entity.pdbx_description
1 polymer ?
#
loop_
_entity_poly.entity_id
_entity_poly.type
_entity_poly.pdbx_seq_one_letter_code
_entity_poly.pdbx_strand_id
1 'polypeptide(L)'
;METRQKIGLFLGPLLFAIFYFIPSITGLGDEPRAVLAVTLWVAAWWITEAMPIPATSLMPIFLLPIAGGADQSTAAMAYADPIVFMYMGGFTIALAIQKWNLHRRIAMFILSYVGTGSQRIILGIIIATAGLSMWISNAATALMMLPIALALIEEIKEKNFFDEASLNRFAKSLLLTVAYAASIGGLATIIGSVPNAVFVAVASNSLDRTVSFFDWFLFGFPLTLILLTGMYFYMTKIQFKVENQKEISSDFAKDQLKELGPMSYEEKAVLTVFSVVGFLWMSSGFLPEAYTLSDTSISMIGAVSMFLFPARQEKGGLMIWKDMKELPWGILLLFGGGLSLAAAFESSNLTEWFGGLLEGLGVLPFIVILIALAAIVLFMTEIMSNTAVSNMLLPISIGLALAIGVDPYPIMAIVALTASCAFMLPISTPPNAAVFSSDYLTINDMVKAGFWMNILAIFVIVLFVYFWQPVVLN
;
A
#
# COMPACT_ATOMS: atom_id res chain seq x y z
N MET A 1 -6.47 -10.91 23.89
CA MET A 1 -6.34 -9.46 23.67
C MET A 1 -5.01 -8.99 24.25
N GLU A 2 -4.17 -8.41 23.41
CA GLU A 2 -2.93 -7.76 23.82
C GLU A 2 -3.21 -6.52 24.67
N THR A 3 -2.20 -6.03 25.40
CA THR A 3 -2.32 -4.84 26.26
C THR A 3 -2.81 -3.62 25.47
N ARG A 4 -2.32 -3.42 24.23
CA ARG A 4 -2.75 -2.32 23.35
C ARG A 4 -4.25 -2.37 23.05
N GLN A 5 -4.78 -3.56 22.74
CA GLN A 5 -6.20 -3.74 22.41
C GLN A 5 -7.10 -3.46 23.60
N LYS A 6 -6.68 -3.87 24.81
CA LYS A 6 -7.42 -3.58 26.05
C LYS A 6 -7.46 -2.08 26.34
N ILE A 7 -6.34 -1.39 26.19
CA ILE A 7 -6.28 0.08 26.35
C ILE A 7 -7.23 0.74 25.35
N GLY A 8 -7.15 0.35 24.08
CA GLY A 8 -8.00 0.85 23.01
C GLY A 8 -9.50 0.72 23.28
N LEU A 9 -9.92 -0.44 23.80
CA LEU A 9 -11.32 -0.74 24.10
C LEU A 9 -11.97 0.32 25.00
N PHE A 10 -11.22 0.84 25.97
CA PHE A 10 -11.69 1.92 26.86
C PHE A 10 -11.35 3.31 26.33
N LEU A 11 -10.18 3.47 25.69
CA LEU A 11 -9.69 4.77 25.21
C LEU A 11 -10.62 5.38 24.15
N GLY A 12 -11.11 4.58 23.19
CA GLY A 12 -11.99 5.07 22.12
C GLY A 12 -13.29 5.70 22.66
N PRO A 13 -14.12 4.95 23.41
CA PRO A 13 -15.34 5.49 24.02
C PRO A 13 -15.06 6.65 24.99
N LEU A 14 -13.94 6.63 25.72
CA LEU A 14 -13.55 7.70 26.62
C LEU A 14 -13.24 9.00 25.86
N LEU A 15 -12.46 8.92 24.77
CA LEU A 15 -12.18 10.08 23.91
C LEU A 15 -13.46 10.63 23.30
N PHE A 16 -14.35 9.75 22.82
CA PHE A 16 -15.67 10.16 22.35
C PHE A 16 -16.43 10.94 23.43
N ALA A 17 -16.56 10.38 24.63
CA ALA A 17 -17.32 11.01 25.71
C ALA A 17 -16.73 12.37 26.12
N ILE A 18 -15.40 12.47 26.22
CA ILE A 18 -14.71 13.71 26.57
C ILE A 18 -14.99 14.80 25.53
N PHE A 19 -14.74 14.51 24.24
CA PHE A 19 -14.83 15.53 23.20
C PHE A 19 -16.28 15.83 22.78
N TYR A 20 -17.20 14.88 22.93
CA TYR A 20 -18.61 15.08 22.61
C TYR A 20 -19.36 15.87 23.70
N PHE A 21 -19.19 15.49 24.98
CA PHE A 21 -19.97 16.05 26.09
C PHE A 21 -19.33 17.26 26.78
N ILE A 22 -18.07 17.60 26.47
CA ILE A 22 -17.37 18.74 27.06
C ILE A 22 -17.01 19.76 25.96
N PRO A 23 -17.96 20.62 25.52
CA PRO A 23 -17.75 21.58 24.43
C PRO A 23 -16.59 22.55 24.67
N SER A 24 -16.30 22.87 25.93
CA SER A 24 -15.26 23.83 26.33
C SER A 24 -13.83 23.40 25.97
N ILE A 25 -13.61 22.13 25.61
CA ILE A 25 -12.28 21.62 25.23
C ILE A 25 -11.86 22.17 23.86
N THR A 26 -12.79 22.24 22.92
CA THR A 26 -12.49 22.57 21.51
C THR A 26 -13.14 23.87 21.04
N GLY A 27 -14.22 24.30 21.69
CA GLY A 27 -15.03 25.44 21.24
C GLY A 27 -15.82 25.18 19.95
N LEU A 28 -15.89 23.92 19.50
CA LEU A 28 -16.59 23.52 18.29
C LEU A 28 -18.11 23.52 18.46
N GLY A 29 -18.82 23.89 17.37
CA GLY A 29 -20.27 23.66 17.24
C GLY A 29 -20.63 22.18 17.28
N ASP A 30 -21.92 21.87 17.38
CA ASP A 30 -22.38 20.50 17.68
C ASP A 30 -21.98 19.48 16.60
N GLU A 31 -22.16 19.81 15.32
CA GLU A 31 -21.83 18.93 14.19
C GLU A 31 -20.32 18.61 14.09
N PRO A 32 -19.39 19.58 13.96
CA PRO A 32 -17.95 19.29 13.91
C PRO A 32 -17.43 18.65 15.20
N ARG A 33 -18.04 18.95 16.36
CA ARG A 33 -17.70 18.28 17.63
C ARG A 33 -18.07 16.80 17.59
N ALA A 34 -19.23 16.46 17.04
CA ALA A 34 -19.66 15.08 16.85
C ALA A 34 -18.71 14.33 15.91
N VAL A 35 -18.36 14.93 14.76
CA VAL A 35 -17.42 14.34 13.80
C VAL A 35 -16.06 14.10 14.45
N LEU A 36 -15.52 15.08 15.17
CA LEU A 36 -14.24 14.93 15.89
C LEU A 36 -14.30 13.78 16.91
N ALA A 37 -15.36 13.72 17.72
CA ALA A 37 -15.51 12.68 18.74
C ALA A 37 -15.59 11.27 18.12
N VAL A 38 -16.37 11.09 17.05
CA VAL A 38 -16.44 9.81 16.31
C VAL A 38 -15.09 9.46 15.72
N THR A 39 -14.40 10.43 15.12
CA THR A 39 -13.09 10.24 14.52
C THR A 39 -12.06 9.80 15.53
N LEU A 40 -12.01 10.42 16.71
CA LEU A 40 -11.08 10.06 17.78
C LEU A 40 -11.33 8.62 18.28
N TRP A 41 -12.58 8.19 18.35
CA TRP A 41 -12.90 6.80 18.70
C TRP A 41 -12.40 5.84 17.62
N VAL A 42 -12.80 6.06 16.37
CA VAL A 42 -12.45 5.19 15.24
C VAL A 42 -10.92 5.14 15.08
N ALA A 43 -10.25 6.28 15.13
CA ALA A 43 -8.80 6.38 15.09
C ALA A 43 -8.14 5.61 16.25
N ALA A 44 -8.60 5.81 17.49
CA ALA A 44 -8.05 5.07 18.63
C ALA A 44 -8.17 3.55 18.43
N TRP A 45 -9.28 3.07 17.87
CA TRP A 45 -9.49 1.64 17.61
C TRP A 45 -8.74 1.11 16.39
N TRP A 46 -8.52 1.92 15.35
CA TRP A 46 -7.62 1.58 14.25
C TRP A 46 -6.16 1.50 14.72
N ILE A 47 -5.73 2.42 15.58
CA ILE A 47 -4.36 2.47 16.13
C ILE A 47 -4.09 1.26 17.04
N THR A 48 -5.02 1.00 17.96
CA THR A 48 -4.84 -0.02 19.00
C THR A 48 -5.30 -1.41 18.58
N GLU A 49 -5.96 -1.51 17.42
CA GLU A 49 -6.64 -2.72 16.94
C GLU A 49 -7.55 -3.35 18.01
N ALA A 50 -8.26 -2.51 18.78
CA ALA A 50 -9.16 -2.94 19.85
C ALA A 50 -10.25 -3.90 19.36
N MET A 51 -10.63 -3.76 18.09
CA MET A 51 -11.53 -4.59 17.31
C MET A 51 -10.94 -4.76 15.90
N PRO A 52 -11.25 -5.84 15.15
CA PRO A 52 -10.75 -5.99 13.78
C PRO A 52 -11.01 -4.74 12.95
N ILE A 53 -9.98 -4.27 12.24
CA ILE A 53 -10.02 -3.03 11.45
C ILE A 53 -11.27 -2.93 10.56
N PRO A 54 -11.72 -3.99 9.86
CA PRO A 54 -12.95 -3.93 9.06
C PRO A 54 -14.21 -3.63 9.86
N ALA A 55 -14.34 -4.18 11.08
CA ALA A 55 -15.47 -3.94 11.94
C ALA A 55 -15.44 -2.51 12.49
N THR A 56 -14.27 -2.03 12.92
CA THR A 56 -14.09 -0.62 13.34
C THR A 56 -14.44 0.33 12.20
N SER A 57 -14.11 -0.06 10.97
CA SER A 57 -14.40 0.73 9.78
C SER A 57 -15.88 0.81 9.44
N LEU A 58 -16.75 -0.03 9.99
CA LEU A 58 -18.21 0.10 9.82
C LEU A 58 -18.83 1.10 10.80
N MET A 59 -18.10 1.50 11.84
CA MET A 59 -18.62 2.37 12.89
C MET A 59 -19.09 3.75 12.41
N PRO A 60 -18.39 4.43 11.49
CA PRO A 60 -18.84 5.72 10.97
C PRO A 60 -20.27 5.71 10.41
N ILE A 61 -20.72 4.59 9.79
CA ILE A 61 -22.06 4.45 9.18
C ILE A 61 -23.18 4.77 10.17
N PHE A 62 -23.02 4.38 11.43
CA PHE A 62 -24.07 4.56 12.45
C PHE A 62 -23.68 5.58 13.52
N LEU A 63 -22.40 5.74 13.84
CA LEU A 63 -21.97 6.71 14.84
C LEU A 63 -22.14 8.15 14.37
N LEU A 64 -21.84 8.47 13.11
CA LEU A 64 -21.98 9.84 12.59
C LEU A 64 -23.44 10.31 12.63
N PRO A 65 -24.44 9.53 12.15
CA PRO A 65 -25.84 9.94 12.23
C PRO A 65 -26.39 9.99 13.65
N ILE A 66 -26.01 9.05 14.52
CA ILE A 66 -26.46 9.03 15.91
C ILE A 66 -25.91 10.22 16.71
N ALA A 67 -24.63 10.55 16.50
CA ALA A 67 -23.99 11.66 17.19
C ALA A 67 -24.41 13.04 16.63
N GLY A 68 -25.03 13.07 15.45
CA GLY A 68 -25.42 14.30 14.75
C GLY A 68 -24.26 14.97 13.99
N GLY A 69 -23.26 14.20 13.57
CA GLY A 69 -22.09 14.70 12.84
C GLY A 69 -22.22 14.67 11.31
N ALA A 70 -23.05 13.77 10.77
CA ALA A 70 -23.41 13.73 9.35
C ALA A 70 -24.70 12.92 9.18
N ASP A 71 -25.45 13.11 8.09
CA ASP A 71 -26.64 12.31 7.82
C ASP A 71 -26.29 10.87 7.36
N GLN A 72 -27.29 9.98 7.44
CA GLN A 72 -27.14 8.56 7.11
C GLN A 72 -26.72 8.32 5.64
N SER A 73 -27.18 9.15 4.71
CA SER A 73 -26.85 9.04 3.29
C SER A 73 -25.39 9.40 3.08
N THR A 74 -24.93 10.52 3.63
CA THR A 74 -23.53 10.96 3.57
C THR A 74 -22.60 9.91 4.15
N ALA A 75 -22.92 9.35 5.33
CA ALA A 75 -22.09 8.31 5.95
C ALA A 75 -22.06 6.99 5.16
N ALA A 76 -23.18 6.57 4.55
CA ALA A 76 -23.27 5.29 3.86
C ALA A 76 -22.75 5.33 2.40
N MET A 77 -22.98 6.42 1.66
CA MET A 77 -22.59 6.52 0.24
C MET A 77 -21.08 6.43 0.05
N ALA A 78 -20.29 6.87 1.03
CA ALA A 78 -18.83 6.77 1.01
C ALA A 78 -18.30 5.32 0.87
N TYR A 79 -19.08 4.30 1.25
CA TYR A 79 -18.69 2.88 1.09
C TYR A 79 -18.90 2.37 -0.35
N ALA A 80 -19.65 3.10 -1.15
CA ALA A 80 -19.90 2.81 -2.56
C ALA A 80 -19.07 3.72 -3.48
N ASP A 81 -18.03 4.37 -2.96
CA ASP A 81 -17.13 5.21 -3.74
C ASP A 81 -16.52 4.43 -4.94
N PRO A 82 -16.37 5.05 -6.12
CA PRO A 82 -15.80 4.41 -7.30
C PRO A 82 -14.43 3.74 -7.06
N ILE A 83 -13.60 4.25 -6.15
CA ILE A 83 -12.29 3.67 -5.82
C ILE A 83 -12.43 2.27 -5.21
N VAL A 84 -13.50 2.04 -4.42
CA VAL A 84 -13.75 0.76 -3.74
C VAL A 84 -14.02 -0.32 -4.78
N PHE A 85 -14.81 0.00 -5.81
CA PHE A 85 -15.09 -0.91 -6.92
C PHE A 85 -13.88 -1.08 -7.85
N MET A 86 -13.08 -0.02 -8.06
CA MET A 86 -11.81 -0.14 -8.79
C MET A 86 -10.89 -1.18 -8.13
N TYR A 87 -10.75 -1.10 -6.80
CA TYR A 87 -9.98 -2.06 -6.00
C TYR A 87 -10.57 -3.46 -6.00
N MET A 88 -11.90 -3.58 -5.87
CA MET A 88 -12.59 -4.87 -5.99
C MET A 88 -12.25 -5.55 -7.32
N GLY A 89 -12.27 -4.78 -8.41
CA GLY A 89 -11.93 -5.29 -9.73
C GLY A 89 -10.46 -5.72 -9.84
N GLY A 90 -9.53 -4.87 -9.40
CA GLY A 90 -8.11 -5.16 -9.34
C GLY A 90 -7.77 -6.41 -8.52
N PHE A 91 -8.34 -6.53 -7.32
CA PHE A 91 -8.14 -7.70 -6.46
C PHE A 91 -8.74 -8.97 -7.05
N THR A 92 -9.87 -8.90 -7.76
CA THR A 92 -10.43 -10.06 -8.46
C THR A 92 -9.47 -10.57 -9.54
N ILE A 93 -8.84 -9.66 -10.30
CA ILE A 93 -7.83 -10.01 -11.30
C ILE A 93 -6.58 -10.59 -10.61
N ALA A 94 -6.12 -9.99 -9.51
CA ALA A 94 -4.99 -10.50 -8.73
C ALA A 94 -5.26 -11.91 -8.18
N LEU A 95 -6.47 -12.19 -7.69
CA LEU A 95 -6.87 -13.53 -7.25
C LEU A 95 -6.83 -14.53 -8.40
N ALA A 96 -7.22 -14.14 -9.62
CA ALA A 96 -7.10 -15.01 -10.80
C ALA A 96 -5.63 -15.31 -11.13
N ILE A 97 -4.74 -14.30 -11.05
CA ILE A 97 -3.28 -14.48 -11.23
C ILE A 97 -2.71 -15.46 -10.19
N GLN A 98 -3.21 -15.41 -8.95
CA GLN A 98 -2.83 -16.33 -7.89
C GLN A 98 -3.36 -17.75 -8.15
N LYS A 99 -4.67 -17.88 -8.39
CA LYS A 99 -5.37 -19.17 -8.60
C LYS A 99 -4.71 -20.01 -9.69
N TRP A 100 -4.29 -19.37 -10.79
CA TRP A 100 -3.68 -20.06 -11.93
C TRP A 100 -2.15 -20.09 -11.90
N ASN A 101 -1.53 -19.73 -10.78
CA ASN A 101 -0.07 -19.72 -10.58
C ASN A 101 0.74 -18.87 -11.59
N LEU A 102 0.07 -17.94 -12.29
CA LEU A 102 0.69 -17.08 -13.30
C LEU A 102 1.81 -16.21 -12.70
N HIS A 103 1.65 -15.76 -11.45
CA HIS A 103 2.66 -15.01 -10.69
C HIS A 103 4.01 -15.75 -10.61
N ARG A 104 4.01 -17.08 -10.36
CA ARG A 104 5.25 -17.88 -10.27
C ARG A 104 5.98 -17.91 -11.60
N ARG A 105 5.23 -18.04 -12.71
CA ARG A 105 5.80 -18.00 -14.07
C ARG A 105 6.40 -16.63 -14.39
N ILE A 106 5.71 -15.56 -14.05
CA ILE A 106 6.22 -14.18 -14.23
C ILE A 106 7.51 -13.99 -13.43
N ALA A 107 7.55 -14.42 -12.17
CA ALA A 107 8.74 -14.31 -11.33
C ALA A 107 9.93 -15.09 -11.90
N MET A 108 9.74 -16.36 -12.28
CA MET A 108 10.80 -17.19 -12.86
C MET A 108 11.27 -16.64 -14.22
N PHE A 109 10.35 -16.12 -15.04
CA PHE A 109 10.70 -15.46 -16.29
C PHE A 109 11.62 -14.28 -16.04
N ILE A 110 11.26 -13.35 -15.15
CA ILE A 110 12.10 -12.18 -14.81
C ILE A 110 13.48 -12.64 -14.29
N LEU A 111 13.51 -13.58 -13.34
CA LEU A 111 14.75 -14.10 -12.76
C LEU A 111 15.67 -14.73 -13.81
N SER A 112 15.11 -15.41 -14.82
CA SER A 112 15.89 -16.03 -15.89
C SER A 112 16.65 -15.03 -16.78
N TYR A 113 16.24 -13.76 -16.82
CA TYR A 113 16.87 -12.71 -17.64
C TYR A 113 17.92 -11.87 -16.89
N VAL A 114 17.83 -11.74 -15.57
CA VAL A 114 18.71 -10.83 -14.80
C VAL A 114 20.12 -11.41 -14.59
N GLY A 115 20.27 -12.74 -14.68
CA GLY A 115 21.55 -13.46 -14.71
C GLY A 115 21.92 -14.15 -13.39
N THR A 116 23.14 -14.66 -13.33
CA THR A 116 23.55 -15.72 -12.39
C THR A 116 24.31 -15.24 -11.14
N GLY A 117 24.88 -14.03 -11.12
CA GLY A 117 25.63 -13.57 -9.93
C GLY A 117 24.75 -13.31 -8.70
N SER A 118 25.27 -13.49 -7.49
CA SER A 118 24.53 -13.27 -6.22
C SER A 118 23.83 -11.92 -6.12
N GLN A 119 24.50 -10.83 -6.51
CA GLN A 119 23.91 -9.49 -6.57
C GLN A 119 22.84 -9.38 -7.66
N ARG A 120 23.00 -10.09 -8.78
CA ARG A 120 22.01 -10.13 -9.87
C ARG A 120 20.77 -10.94 -9.46
N ILE A 121 20.93 -12.01 -8.68
CA ILE A 121 19.81 -12.75 -8.10
C ILE A 121 19.00 -11.84 -7.19
N ILE A 122 19.66 -11.08 -6.31
CA ILE A 122 18.97 -10.09 -5.45
C ILE A 122 18.26 -9.05 -6.31
N LEU A 123 18.89 -8.52 -7.36
CA LEU A 123 18.26 -7.59 -8.29
C LEU A 123 17.03 -8.20 -8.97
N GLY A 124 17.12 -9.45 -9.42
CA GLY A 124 16.01 -10.15 -10.06
C GLY A 124 14.85 -10.39 -9.10
N ILE A 125 15.13 -10.71 -7.84
CA ILE A 125 14.11 -10.79 -6.78
C ILE A 125 13.47 -9.44 -6.52
N ILE A 126 14.25 -8.35 -6.47
CA ILE A 126 13.72 -7.00 -6.32
C ILE A 126 12.78 -6.66 -7.47
N ILE A 127 13.19 -6.88 -8.72
CA ILE A 127 12.39 -6.57 -9.91
C ILE A 127 11.12 -7.43 -9.94
N ALA A 128 11.23 -8.73 -9.71
CA ALA A 128 10.09 -9.65 -9.72
C ALA A 128 9.09 -9.31 -8.60
N THR A 129 9.58 -9.09 -7.38
CA THR A 129 8.74 -8.78 -6.22
C THR A 129 8.07 -7.43 -6.40
N ALA A 130 8.82 -6.37 -6.72
CA ALA A 130 8.24 -5.06 -6.91
C ALA A 130 7.24 -5.07 -8.07
N GLY A 131 7.60 -5.69 -9.20
CA GLY A 131 6.74 -5.80 -10.38
C GLY A 131 5.43 -6.52 -10.09
N LEU A 132 5.43 -7.60 -9.29
CA LEU A 132 4.19 -8.25 -8.84
C LEU A 132 3.38 -7.36 -7.88
N SER A 133 4.06 -6.67 -6.96
CA SER A 133 3.43 -5.80 -5.96
C SER A 133 2.78 -4.54 -6.55
N MET A 134 3.12 -4.17 -7.79
CA MET A 134 2.41 -3.10 -8.51
C MET A 134 0.97 -3.47 -8.86
N TRP A 135 0.62 -4.76 -8.85
CA TRP A 135 -0.67 -5.24 -9.35
C TRP A 135 -1.42 -6.13 -8.37
N ILE A 136 -0.69 -6.68 -7.40
CA ILE A 136 -1.16 -7.55 -6.33
C ILE A 136 -0.91 -6.80 -5.01
N SER A 137 -1.55 -7.21 -3.91
CA SER A 137 -1.25 -6.64 -2.60
C SER A 137 0.19 -6.94 -2.16
N ASN A 138 0.79 -6.00 -1.43
CA ASN A 138 2.14 -6.16 -0.85
C ASN A 138 2.27 -7.45 -0.03
N ALA A 139 1.26 -7.72 0.81
CA ALA A 139 1.21 -8.91 1.68
C ALA A 139 1.23 -10.21 0.88
N ALA A 140 0.36 -10.34 -0.13
CA ALA A 140 0.28 -11.54 -0.94
C ALA A 140 1.55 -11.73 -1.77
N THR A 141 2.11 -10.65 -2.31
CA THR A 141 3.35 -10.68 -3.09
C THR A 141 4.52 -11.19 -2.25
N ALA A 142 4.71 -10.68 -1.02
CA ALA A 142 5.76 -11.15 -0.14
C ALA A 142 5.61 -12.63 0.22
N LEU A 143 4.39 -13.09 0.52
CA LEU A 143 4.10 -14.49 0.81
C LEU A 143 4.35 -15.41 -0.40
N MET A 144 4.07 -14.95 -1.62
CA MET A 144 4.34 -15.69 -2.86
C MET A 144 5.85 -15.78 -3.17
N MET A 145 6.59 -14.71 -2.87
CA MET A 145 8.03 -14.63 -3.14
C MET A 145 8.87 -15.31 -2.08
N LEU A 146 8.37 -15.46 -0.85
CA LEU A 146 9.11 -16.09 0.26
C LEU A 146 9.55 -17.53 -0.05
N PRO A 147 8.69 -18.45 -0.51
CA PRO A 147 9.12 -19.80 -0.89
C PRO A 147 10.19 -19.81 -2.00
N ILE A 148 10.12 -18.88 -2.94
CA ILE A 148 11.10 -18.74 -4.02
C ILE A 148 12.45 -18.29 -3.45
N ALA A 149 12.45 -17.30 -2.55
CA ALA A 149 13.66 -16.83 -1.89
C ALA A 149 14.30 -17.93 -1.02
N LEU A 150 13.50 -18.72 -0.30
CA LEU A 150 13.97 -19.85 0.49
C LEU A 150 14.59 -20.95 -0.37
N ALA A 151 13.92 -21.34 -1.46
CA ALA A 151 14.46 -22.33 -2.39
C ALA A 151 15.81 -21.90 -3.00
N LEU A 152 15.98 -20.60 -3.30
CA LEU A 152 17.26 -20.04 -3.76
C LEU A 152 18.35 -20.10 -2.67
N ILE A 153 18.00 -19.82 -1.41
CA ILE A 153 18.95 -19.91 -0.29
C ILE A 153 19.40 -21.36 -0.08
N GLU A 154 18.46 -22.32 -0.15
CA GLU A 154 18.74 -23.75 -0.01
C GLU A 154 19.64 -24.26 -1.14
N GLU A 155 19.33 -23.94 -2.39
CA GLU A 155 20.15 -24.38 -3.53
C GLU A 155 21.59 -23.85 -3.44
N ILE A 156 21.76 -22.59 -3.04
CA ILE A 156 23.07 -21.97 -2.86
C ILE A 156 23.85 -22.64 -1.71
N LYS A 157 23.14 -23.01 -0.63
CA LYS A 157 23.70 -23.76 0.50
C LYS A 157 24.16 -25.16 0.09
N GLU A 158 23.35 -25.90 -0.65
CA GLU A 158 23.67 -27.26 -1.11
C GLU A 158 24.88 -27.30 -2.04
N LYS A 159 24.98 -26.32 -2.94
CA LYS A 159 26.10 -26.20 -3.88
C LYS A 159 27.39 -25.66 -3.24
N ASN A 160 27.38 -25.35 -1.94
CA ASN A 160 28.52 -24.83 -1.17
C ASN A 160 29.24 -23.65 -1.85
N PHE A 161 28.48 -22.76 -2.49
CA PHE A 161 29.05 -21.58 -3.14
C PHE A 161 29.66 -20.61 -2.11
N PHE A 162 28.99 -20.41 -0.97
CA PHE A 162 29.42 -19.50 0.08
C PHE A 162 29.96 -20.20 1.32
N ASP A 163 30.85 -19.53 2.04
CA ASP A 163 31.08 -19.81 3.44
C ASP A 163 29.84 -19.44 4.28
N GLU A 164 29.77 -19.95 5.52
CA GLU A 164 28.61 -19.77 6.38
C GLU A 164 28.28 -18.29 6.63
N ALA A 165 29.30 -17.45 6.77
CA ALA A 165 29.13 -16.02 6.98
C ALA A 165 28.56 -15.30 5.73
N SER A 166 29.05 -15.61 4.53
CA SER A 166 28.51 -15.00 3.30
C SER A 166 27.13 -15.53 2.94
N LEU A 167 26.85 -16.82 3.21
CA LEU A 167 25.51 -17.38 3.05
C LEU A 167 24.50 -16.65 3.95
N ASN A 168 24.86 -16.40 5.21
CA ASN A 168 24.01 -15.67 6.16
C ASN A 168 23.75 -14.23 5.67
N ARG A 169 24.78 -13.51 5.23
CA ARG A 169 24.64 -12.15 4.66
C ARG A 169 23.75 -12.14 3.41
N PHE A 170 23.93 -13.11 2.52
CA PHE A 170 23.10 -13.27 1.33
C PHE A 170 21.64 -13.56 1.68
N ALA A 171 21.38 -14.54 2.55
CA ALA A 171 20.02 -14.93 2.96
C ALA A 171 19.27 -13.76 3.60
N LYS A 172 19.90 -13.06 4.56
CA LYS A 172 19.30 -11.88 5.20
C LYS A 172 19.02 -10.78 4.19
N SER A 173 19.95 -10.52 3.27
CA SER A 173 19.76 -9.52 2.23
C SER A 173 18.62 -9.90 1.28
N LEU A 174 18.51 -11.16 0.87
CA LEU A 174 17.50 -11.66 -0.06
C LEU A 174 16.09 -11.59 0.55
N LEU A 175 15.96 -11.99 1.80
CA LEU A 175 14.67 -11.99 2.52
C LEU A 175 14.19 -10.56 2.78
N LEU A 176 15.07 -9.67 3.26
CA LEU A 176 14.67 -8.27 3.48
C LEU A 176 14.36 -7.54 2.18
N THR A 177 15.07 -7.84 1.08
CA THR A 177 14.71 -7.24 -0.22
C THR A 177 13.37 -7.72 -0.73
N VAL A 178 12.92 -8.96 -0.44
CA VAL A 178 11.53 -9.37 -0.73
C VAL A 178 10.54 -8.48 0.01
N ALA A 179 10.69 -8.33 1.34
CA ALA A 179 9.75 -7.53 2.11
C ALA A 179 9.73 -6.05 1.67
N TYR A 180 10.90 -5.44 1.50
CA TYR A 180 11.00 -4.04 1.15
C TYR A 180 10.61 -3.78 -0.31
N ALA A 181 10.95 -4.67 -1.25
CA ALA A 181 10.53 -4.53 -2.64
C ALA A 181 9.01 -4.66 -2.80
N ALA A 182 8.35 -5.50 -1.99
CA ALA A 182 6.89 -5.57 -1.98
C ALA A 182 6.29 -4.23 -1.54
N SER A 183 6.72 -3.68 -0.41
CA SER A 183 6.22 -2.39 0.09
C SER A 183 6.52 -1.22 -0.86
N ILE A 184 7.75 -1.13 -1.40
CA ILE A 184 8.15 -0.07 -2.33
C ILE A 184 7.44 -0.24 -3.69
N GLY A 185 7.31 -1.47 -4.19
CA GLY A 185 6.61 -1.76 -5.45
C GLY A 185 5.15 -1.30 -5.45
N GLY A 186 4.48 -1.40 -4.29
CA GLY A 186 3.11 -0.93 -4.12
C GLY A 186 2.93 0.59 -4.28
N LEU A 187 4.01 1.40 -4.28
CA LEU A 187 3.92 2.84 -4.51
C LEU A 187 3.62 3.20 -5.97
N ALA A 188 3.93 2.31 -6.92
CA ALA A 188 3.93 2.66 -8.34
C ALA A 188 2.55 2.86 -8.96
N THR A 189 1.52 2.20 -8.44
CA THR A 189 0.16 2.19 -9.01
C THR A 189 -0.87 2.46 -7.92
N ILE A 190 -2.07 2.87 -8.33
CA ILE A 190 -3.15 3.12 -7.36
C ILE A 190 -3.54 1.83 -6.63
N ILE A 191 -3.48 0.67 -7.28
CA ILE A 191 -3.91 -0.64 -6.74
C ILE A 191 -2.87 -1.27 -5.81
N GLY A 192 -1.59 -0.96 -6.00
CA GLY A 192 -0.51 -1.62 -5.27
C GLY A 192 -0.56 -1.39 -3.76
N SER A 193 -0.97 -0.18 -3.33
CA SER A 193 -1.04 0.16 -1.91
C SER A 193 -2.25 1.02 -1.59
N VAL A 194 -2.91 0.66 -0.48
CA VAL A 194 -4.13 1.30 0.01
C VAL A 194 -3.98 2.83 0.19
N PRO A 195 -2.91 3.38 0.79
CA PRO A 195 -2.73 4.82 0.93
C PRO A 195 -2.84 5.60 -0.40
N ASN A 196 -2.40 5.01 -1.51
CA ASN A 196 -2.49 5.64 -2.84
C ASN A 196 -3.95 5.83 -3.26
N ALA A 197 -4.78 4.82 -3.01
CA ALA A 197 -6.20 4.87 -3.35
C ALA A 197 -6.98 5.83 -2.46
N VAL A 198 -6.63 5.89 -1.17
CA VAL A 198 -7.22 6.89 -0.26
C VAL A 198 -6.85 8.29 -0.73
N PHE A 199 -5.61 8.53 -1.18
CA PHE A 199 -5.22 9.81 -1.76
C PHE A 199 -6.12 10.18 -2.94
N VAL A 200 -6.27 9.26 -3.91
CA VAL A 200 -7.06 9.51 -5.14
C VAL A 200 -8.52 9.80 -4.81
N ALA A 201 -9.11 9.03 -3.90
CA ALA A 201 -10.50 9.20 -3.50
C ALA A 201 -10.73 10.47 -2.67
N VAL A 202 -9.82 10.81 -1.75
CA VAL A 202 -9.92 12.06 -0.98
C VAL A 202 -9.71 13.28 -1.89
N ALA A 203 -8.78 13.22 -2.84
CA ALA A 203 -8.58 14.29 -3.82
C ALA A 203 -9.82 14.51 -4.69
N SER A 204 -10.44 13.42 -5.17
CA SER A 204 -11.65 13.52 -5.99
C SER A 204 -12.85 14.04 -5.18
N ASN A 205 -13.03 13.57 -3.95
CA ASN A 205 -14.22 13.89 -3.16
C ASN A 205 -14.15 15.27 -2.49
N SER A 206 -12.98 15.67 -2.00
CA SER A 206 -12.84 16.89 -1.18
C SER A 206 -12.12 18.04 -1.87
N LEU A 207 -11.44 17.80 -3.00
CA LEU A 207 -10.76 18.84 -3.76
C LEU A 207 -11.31 19.00 -5.19
N ASP A 208 -12.28 18.16 -5.58
CA ASP A 208 -12.82 18.08 -6.95
C ASP A 208 -11.74 17.90 -8.02
N ARG A 209 -10.64 17.22 -7.66
CA ARG A 209 -9.51 16.94 -8.56
C ARG A 209 -9.38 15.44 -8.77
N THR A 210 -9.58 15.01 -10.01
CA THR A 210 -9.47 13.61 -10.39
C THR A 210 -8.04 13.23 -10.70
N VAL A 211 -7.56 12.13 -10.12
CA VAL A 211 -6.26 11.54 -10.44
C VAL A 211 -6.50 10.19 -11.10
N SER A 212 -6.23 10.10 -12.40
CA SER A 212 -6.39 8.84 -13.13
C SER A 212 -5.30 7.84 -12.75
N PHE A 213 -5.52 6.57 -13.12
CA PHE A 213 -4.51 5.53 -13.00
C PHE A 213 -3.19 5.91 -13.69
N PHE A 214 -3.30 6.52 -14.87
CA PHE A 214 -2.13 6.96 -15.64
C PHE A 214 -1.37 8.10 -14.94
N ASP A 215 -2.08 9.08 -14.38
CA ASP A 215 -1.47 10.20 -13.66
C ASP A 215 -0.70 9.71 -12.43
N TRP A 216 -1.33 8.82 -11.65
CA TRP A 216 -0.65 8.22 -10.51
C TRP A 216 0.55 7.38 -10.95
N PHE A 217 0.45 6.64 -12.06
CA PHE A 217 1.59 5.86 -12.55
C PHE A 217 2.78 6.75 -12.92
N LEU A 218 2.55 7.86 -13.61
CA LEU A 218 3.59 8.85 -13.92
C LEU A 218 4.20 9.50 -12.67
N PHE A 219 3.43 9.56 -11.58
CA PHE A 219 3.89 10.08 -10.30
C PHE A 219 4.64 9.03 -9.47
N GLY A 220 4.03 7.87 -9.18
CA GLY A 220 4.53 6.87 -8.26
C GLY A 220 5.60 5.93 -8.86
N PHE A 221 5.53 5.60 -10.15
CA PHE A 221 6.47 4.65 -10.76
C PHE A 221 7.93 5.17 -10.77
N PRO A 222 8.22 6.44 -11.14
CA PRO A 222 9.58 6.96 -11.07
C PRO A 222 10.15 6.95 -9.64
N LEU A 223 9.35 7.32 -8.64
CA LEU A 223 9.74 7.26 -7.22
C LEU A 223 10.08 5.82 -6.82
N THR A 224 9.24 4.87 -7.22
CA THR A 224 9.44 3.43 -6.97
C THR A 224 10.79 2.98 -7.51
N LEU A 225 11.14 3.35 -8.75
CA LEU A 225 12.44 3.00 -9.34
C LEU A 225 13.62 3.60 -8.56
N ILE A 226 13.51 4.85 -8.13
CA ILE A 226 14.56 5.53 -7.34
C ILE A 226 14.76 4.80 -6.00
N LEU A 227 13.67 4.49 -5.29
CA LEU A 227 13.72 3.79 -4.01
C LEU A 227 14.24 2.36 -4.13
N LEU A 228 13.80 1.60 -5.14
CA LEU A 228 14.29 0.24 -5.38
C LEU A 228 15.78 0.24 -5.73
N THR A 229 16.24 1.23 -6.50
CA THR A 229 17.66 1.41 -6.84
C THR A 229 18.47 1.72 -5.59
N GLY A 230 18.02 2.67 -4.77
CA GLY A 230 18.66 3.00 -3.49
C GLY A 230 18.71 1.81 -2.54
N MET A 231 17.60 1.08 -2.41
CA MET A 231 17.49 -0.14 -1.61
C MET A 231 18.45 -1.23 -2.11
N TYR A 232 18.54 -1.47 -3.42
CA TYR A 232 19.44 -2.46 -3.99
C TYR A 232 20.90 -2.18 -3.59
N PHE A 233 21.38 -0.94 -3.77
CA PHE A 233 22.74 -0.57 -3.40
C PHE A 233 22.96 -0.63 -1.89
N TYR A 234 22.00 -0.14 -1.10
CA TYR A 234 22.08 -0.15 0.35
C TYR A 234 22.17 -1.58 0.91
N MET A 235 21.28 -2.48 0.47
CA MET A 235 21.26 -3.88 0.91
C MET A 235 22.53 -4.64 0.47
N THR A 236 22.89 -4.54 -0.81
CA THR A 236 23.98 -5.36 -1.37
C THR A 236 25.38 -4.83 -1.08
N LYS A 237 25.57 -3.50 -0.97
CA LYS A 237 26.91 -2.89 -0.85
C LYS A 237 27.23 -2.37 0.55
N ILE A 238 26.23 -1.97 1.33
CA ILE A 238 26.46 -1.28 2.61
C ILE A 238 26.10 -2.19 3.78
N GLN A 239 24.84 -2.61 3.87
CA GLN A 239 24.31 -3.31 5.04
C GLN A 239 24.83 -4.75 5.12
N PHE A 240 24.60 -5.56 4.08
CA PHE A 240 24.98 -6.98 4.09
C PHE A 240 26.23 -7.28 3.28
N LYS A 241 26.75 -6.34 2.46
CA LYS A 241 28.01 -6.50 1.69
C LYS A 241 28.08 -7.86 0.99
N VAL A 242 27.10 -8.13 0.13
CA VAL A 242 26.95 -9.41 -0.55
C VAL A 242 28.13 -9.63 -1.51
N GLU A 243 28.89 -10.69 -1.27
CA GLU A 243 30.03 -11.06 -2.11
C GLU A 243 29.56 -11.46 -3.49
N ASN A 244 30.22 -10.92 -4.52
CA ASN A 244 29.82 -11.14 -5.91
C ASN A 244 30.44 -12.43 -6.46
N GLN A 245 29.82 -13.55 -6.14
CA GLN A 245 30.19 -14.83 -6.74
C GLN A 245 29.54 -14.98 -8.12
N LYS A 246 30.39 -15.15 -9.13
CA LYS A 246 29.99 -15.20 -10.55
C LYS A 246 29.55 -16.60 -11.00
N GLU A 247 29.92 -17.64 -10.26
CA GLU A 247 29.68 -19.05 -10.60
C GLU A 247 28.40 -19.65 -10.00
N ILE A 248 27.51 -18.84 -9.44
CA ILE A 248 26.15 -19.30 -9.08
C ILE A 248 25.38 -19.50 -10.39
N SER A 249 25.74 -20.51 -11.19
CA SER A 249 25.01 -20.87 -12.40
C SER A 249 23.61 -21.36 -11.98
N SER A 250 22.71 -20.40 -11.80
CA SER A 250 21.31 -20.63 -11.53
C SER A 250 20.59 -20.84 -12.86
N ASP A 251 20.87 -22.00 -13.47
CA ASP A 251 19.83 -22.60 -14.29
C ASP A 251 18.57 -22.84 -13.44
N PHE A 252 18.59 -22.73 -12.09
CA PHE A 252 17.42 -22.68 -11.20
C PHE A 252 16.21 -21.99 -11.79
N ALA A 253 16.31 -20.70 -12.18
CA ALA A 253 15.14 -19.99 -12.68
C ALA A 253 14.64 -20.59 -14.00
N LYS A 254 15.54 -21.06 -14.86
CA LYS A 254 15.19 -21.74 -16.11
C LYS A 254 14.66 -23.15 -15.88
N ASP A 255 15.17 -23.87 -14.88
CA ASP A 255 14.80 -25.23 -14.55
C ASP A 255 13.44 -25.24 -13.85
N GLN A 256 13.22 -24.34 -12.90
CA GLN A 256 11.89 -24.03 -12.35
C GLN A 256 10.91 -23.63 -13.45
N LEU A 257 11.32 -22.80 -14.42
CA LEU A 257 10.45 -22.43 -15.54
C LEU A 257 10.15 -23.62 -16.47
N LYS A 258 11.11 -24.53 -16.68
CA LYS A 258 10.90 -25.79 -17.42
C LYS A 258 9.97 -26.74 -16.66
N GLU A 259 10.11 -26.85 -15.35
CA GLU A 259 9.26 -27.66 -14.48
C GLU A 259 7.81 -27.19 -14.48
N LEU A 260 7.57 -25.88 -14.60
CA LEU A 260 6.23 -25.32 -14.80
C LEU A 260 5.59 -25.69 -16.15
N GLY A 261 6.36 -26.26 -17.08
CA GLY A 261 5.88 -26.66 -18.40
C GLY A 261 5.37 -25.50 -19.28
N PRO A 262 4.71 -25.80 -20.40
CA PRO A 262 4.14 -24.78 -21.28
C PRO A 262 2.99 -24.03 -20.60
N MET A 263 2.83 -22.76 -20.95
CA MET A 263 1.77 -21.92 -20.37
C MET A 263 0.38 -22.47 -20.71
N SER A 264 -0.43 -22.69 -19.68
CA SER A 264 -1.78 -23.23 -19.78
C SER A 264 -2.74 -22.25 -20.47
N TYR A 265 -3.93 -22.73 -20.83
CA TYR A 265 -4.95 -21.85 -21.41
C TYR A 265 -5.37 -20.76 -20.41
N GLU A 266 -5.52 -21.14 -19.14
CA GLU A 266 -5.98 -20.25 -18.09
C GLU A 266 -4.93 -19.20 -17.75
N GLU A 267 -3.66 -19.58 -17.67
CA GLU A 267 -2.56 -18.62 -17.52
C GLU A 267 -2.55 -17.60 -18.67
N LYS A 268 -2.75 -18.06 -19.92
CA LYS A 268 -2.82 -17.16 -21.09
C LYS A 268 -4.05 -16.26 -21.04
N ALA A 269 -5.21 -16.80 -20.67
CA ALA A 269 -6.46 -16.04 -20.63
C ALA A 269 -6.42 -14.96 -19.54
N VAL A 270 -5.95 -15.31 -18.34
CA VAL A 270 -5.74 -14.35 -17.25
C VAL A 270 -4.72 -13.29 -17.65
N LEU A 271 -3.57 -13.69 -18.23
CA LEU A 271 -2.56 -12.75 -18.71
C LEU A 271 -3.13 -11.79 -19.77
N THR A 272 -3.97 -12.30 -20.67
CA THR A 272 -4.62 -11.48 -21.71
C THR A 272 -5.54 -10.45 -21.08
N VAL A 273 -6.45 -10.86 -20.19
CA VAL A 273 -7.35 -9.90 -19.51
C VAL A 273 -6.56 -8.88 -18.71
N PHE A 274 -5.55 -9.32 -17.96
CA PHE A 274 -4.68 -8.45 -17.18
C PHE A 274 -3.95 -7.42 -18.06
N SER A 275 -3.38 -7.86 -19.19
CA SER A 275 -2.70 -6.96 -20.14
C SER A 275 -3.66 -5.98 -20.82
N VAL A 276 -4.89 -6.41 -21.14
CA VAL A 276 -5.91 -5.52 -21.72
C VAL A 276 -6.33 -4.46 -20.70
N VAL A 277 -6.61 -4.86 -19.46
CA VAL A 277 -6.96 -3.92 -18.37
C VAL A 277 -5.82 -2.92 -18.13
N GLY A 278 -4.59 -3.40 -18.00
CA GLY A 278 -3.42 -2.54 -17.84
C GLY A 278 -3.22 -1.60 -19.02
N PHE A 279 -3.41 -2.08 -20.26
CA PHE A 279 -3.35 -1.23 -21.46
C PHE A 279 -4.44 -0.15 -21.44
N LEU A 280 -5.67 -0.50 -21.06
CA LEU A 280 -6.78 0.46 -20.98
C LEU A 280 -6.52 1.55 -19.94
N TRP A 281 -6.04 1.20 -18.73
CA TRP A 281 -5.63 2.19 -17.72
C TRP A 281 -4.50 3.09 -18.20
N MET A 282 -3.51 2.56 -18.93
CA MET A 282 -2.43 3.39 -19.46
C MET A 282 -2.89 4.26 -20.62
N SER A 283 -3.91 3.81 -21.37
CA SER A 283 -4.45 4.56 -22.51
C SER A 283 -5.40 5.69 -22.10
N SER A 284 -5.93 5.68 -20.87
CA SER A 284 -6.89 6.68 -20.41
C SER A 284 -6.34 8.10 -20.46
N GLY A 285 -5.03 8.29 -20.23
CA GLY A 285 -4.34 9.58 -20.35
C GLY A 285 -4.15 10.10 -21.78
N PHE A 286 -4.38 9.28 -22.82
CA PHE A 286 -4.17 9.66 -24.22
C PHE A 286 -5.47 9.84 -25.01
N LEU A 287 -6.60 9.40 -24.46
CA LEU A 287 -7.90 9.47 -25.11
C LEU A 287 -8.64 10.76 -24.72
N PRO A 288 -9.41 11.39 -25.62
CA PRO A 288 -10.31 12.48 -25.25
C PRO A 288 -11.35 12.01 -24.23
N GLU A 289 -11.75 12.88 -23.30
CA GLU A 289 -12.71 12.56 -22.22
C GLU A 289 -14.00 11.88 -22.69
N ALA A 290 -14.49 12.21 -23.90
CA ALA A 290 -15.70 11.60 -24.45
C ALA A 290 -15.58 10.09 -24.74
N TYR A 291 -14.35 9.57 -24.85
CA TYR A 291 -14.05 8.16 -25.14
C TYR A 291 -13.26 7.48 -24.01
N THR A 292 -12.90 8.19 -22.95
CA THR A 292 -12.22 7.59 -21.79
C THR A 292 -13.23 6.79 -20.97
N LEU A 293 -12.90 5.53 -20.73
CA LEU A 293 -13.60 4.74 -19.73
C LEU A 293 -13.03 5.12 -18.36
N SER A 294 -13.90 5.21 -17.35
CA SER A 294 -13.43 5.41 -15.98
C SER A 294 -12.59 4.21 -15.51
N ASP A 295 -11.57 4.46 -14.69
CA ASP A 295 -10.69 3.42 -14.18
C ASP A 295 -11.44 2.34 -13.39
N THR A 296 -12.50 2.73 -12.68
CA THR A 296 -13.46 1.82 -12.04
C THR A 296 -14.15 0.91 -13.05
N SER A 297 -14.65 1.47 -14.16
CA SER A 297 -15.32 0.67 -15.20
C SER A 297 -14.37 -0.34 -15.83
N ILE A 298 -13.14 0.09 -16.16
CA ILE A 298 -12.10 -0.78 -16.72
C ILE A 298 -11.83 -1.96 -15.77
N SER A 299 -11.68 -1.68 -14.47
CA SER A 299 -11.45 -2.69 -13.43
C SER A 299 -12.60 -3.69 -13.33
N MET A 300 -13.85 -3.20 -13.32
CA MET A 300 -15.03 -4.03 -13.17
C MET A 300 -15.31 -4.87 -14.41
N ILE A 301 -15.08 -4.34 -15.61
CA ILE A 301 -15.16 -5.12 -16.86
C ILE A 301 -14.14 -6.26 -16.81
N GLY A 302 -12.89 -5.98 -16.41
CA GLY A 302 -11.86 -6.98 -16.23
C GLY A 302 -12.27 -8.07 -15.24
N ALA A 303 -12.76 -7.69 -14.07
CA ALA A 303 -13.19 -8.63 -13.03
C ALA A 303 -14.38 -9.50 -13.46
N VAL A 304 -15.42 -8.90 -14.04
CA VAL A 304 -16.60 -9.64 -14.54
C VAL A 304 -16.19 -10.60 -15.66
N SER A 305 -15.27 -10.19 -16.54
CA SER A 305 -14.78 -11.04 -17.63
C SER A 305 -14.11 -12.33 -17.12
N MET A 306 -13.48 -12.30 -15.93
CA MET A 306 -12.89 -13.50 -15.32
C MET A 306 -13.92 -14.57 -14.97
N PHE A 307 -15.17 -14.21 -14.70
CA PHE A 307 -16.26 -15.17 -14.49
C PHE A 307 -16.87 -15.68 -15.80
N LEU A 308 -16.73 -14.92 -16.89
CA LEU A 308 -17.29 -15.24 -18.19
C LEU A 308 -16.39 -16.15 -19.03
N PHE A 309 -15.07 -15.95 -18.98
CA PHE A 309 -14.13 -16.77 -19.75
C PHE A 309 -14.04 -18.18 -19.13
N PRO A 310 -14.32 -19.25 -19.88
CA PRO A 310 -14.38 -20.60 -19.33
C PRO A 310 -12.99 -21.13 -18.99
N ALA A 311 -12.82 -21.75 -17.82
CA ALA A 311 -11.65 -22.56 -17.53
C ALA A 311 -11.75 -23.91 -18.28
N ARG A 312 -10.62 -24.45 -18.73
CA ARG A 312 -10.55 -25.79 -19.37
C ARG A 312 -10.22 -26.88 -18.36
N GLN A 313 -9.43 -26.55 -17.35
CA GLN A 313 -9.00 -27.47 -16.29
C GLN A 313 -10.04 -27.63 -15.18
N GLU A 314 -10.89 -26.63 -14.97
CA GLU A 314 -11.93 -26.63 -13.94
C GLU A 314 -13.32 -26.33 -14.53
N LYS A 315 -14.39 -26.75 -13.83
CA LYS A 315 -15.76 -26.40 -14.22
C LYS A 315 -16.07 -24.96 -13.81
N GLY A 316 -16.36 -24.10 -14.78
CA GLY A 316 -16.79 -22.71 -14.56
C GLY A 316 -15.93 -21.71 -15.33
N GLY A 317 -15.95 -20.45 -14.88
CA GLY A 317 -15.07 -19.42 -15.39
C GLY A 317 -13.64 -19.53 -14.86
N LEU A 318 -12.74 -18.65 -15.30
CA LEU A 318 -11.40 -18.48 -14.72
C LEU A 318 -11.52 -18.19 -13.20
N MET A 319 -12.55 -17.45 -12.82
CA MET A 319 -13.01 -17.26 -11.45
C MET A 319 -14.42 -17.82 -11.28
N ILE A 320 -14.71 -18.38 -10.10
CA ILE A 320 -16.04 -18.77 -9.65
C ILE A 320 -16.40 -17.98 -8.39
N TRP A 321 -17.69 -17.82 -8.09
CA TRP A 321 -18.11 -17.00 -6.94
C TRP A 321 -17.51 -17.47 -5.61
N LYS A 322 -17.21 -18.78 -5.48
CA LYS A 322 -16.53 -19.32 -4.30
C LYS A 322 -15.14 -18.69 -4.08
N ASP A 323 -14.43 -18.31 -5.15
CA ASP A 323 -13.11 -17.69 -5.09
C ASP A 323 -13.17 -16.28 -4.48
N MET A 324 -14.32 -15.61 -4.56
CA MET A 324 -14.53 -14.27 -3.95
C MET A 324 -14.52 -14.29 -2.42
N LYS A 325 -14.46 -15.47 -1.79
CA LYS A 325 -14.21 -15.60 -0.35
C LYS A 325 -12.79 -15.15 0.03
N GLU A 326 -11.83 -15.28 -0.89
CA GLU A 326 -10.43 -14.86 -0.70
C GLU A 326 -10.24 -13.36 -0.96
N LEU A 327 -11.27 -12.66 -1.47
CA LEU A 327 -11.21 -11.23 -1.68
C LEU A 327 -11.03 -10.53 -0.32
N PRO A 328 -10.11 -9.55 -0.19
CA PRO A 328 -9.89 -8.83 1.06
C PRO A 328 -11.01 -7.79 1.31
N TRP A 329 -12.24 -8.26 1.55
CA TRP A 329 -13.43 -7.44 1.85
C TRP A 329 -13.18 -6.43 2.96
N GLY A 330 -12.34 -6.79 3.92
CA GLY A 330 -11.98 -5.90 5.03
C GLY A 330 -11.29 -4.61 4.60
N ILE A 331 -10.47 -4.66 3.54
CA ILE A 331 -9.81 -3.46 2.98
C ILE A 331 -10.85 -2.58 2.29
N LEU A 332 -11.82 -3.18 1.60
CA LEU A 332 -12.89 -2.44 0.92
C LEU A 332 -13.78 -1.66 1.92
N LEU A 333 -14.15 -2.30 3.04
CA LEU A 333 -14.90 -1.64 4.11
C LEU A 333 -14.10 -0.52 4.79
N LEU A 334 -12.78 -0.70 4.87
CA LEU A 334 -11.86 0.27 5.45
C LEU A 334 -11.71 1.53 4.60
N PHE A 335 -11.75 1.42 3.27
CA PHE A 335 -11.89 2.59 2.41
C PHE A 335 -13.18 3.35 2.72
N GLY A 336 -14.31 2.65 2.75
CA GLY A 336 -15.60 3.28 3.05
C GLY A 336 -15.64 3.98 4.41
N GLY A 337 -15.04 3.39 5.44
CA GLY A 337 -14.90 4.00 6.76
C GLY A 337 -14.06 5.28 6.75
N GLY A 338 -12.91 5.26 6.08
CA GLY A 338 -12.05 6.44 5.91
C GLY A 338 -12.73 7.56 5.12
N LEU A 339 -13.36 7.22 4.00
CA LEU A 339 -14.08 8.18 3.15
C LEU A 339 -15.34 8.72 3.82
N SER A 340 -16.02 7.92 4.65
CA SER A 340 -17.17 8.38 5.44
C SER A 340 -16.75 9.42 6.46
N LEU A 341 -15.60 9.25 7.11
CA LEU A 341 -15.03 10.28 7.99
C LEU A 341 -14.59 11.50 7.18
N ALA A 342 -13.93 11.32 6.03
CA ALA A 342 -13.51 12.44 5.17
C ALA A 342 -14.70 13.31 4.72
N ALA A 343 -15.78 12.69 4.25
CA ALA A 343 -17.01 13.39 3.87
C ALA A 343 -17.63 14.16 5.04
N ALA A 344 -17.60 13.58 6.26
CA ALA A 344 -18.09 14.26 7.45
C ALA A 344 -17.19 15.42 7.91
N PHE A 345 -15.88 15.35 7.69
CA PHE A 345 -14.96 16.47 7.94
C PHE A 345 -15.33 17.68 7.08
N GLU A 346 -15.62 17.43 5.81
CA GLU A 346 -16.00 18.45 4.84
C GLU A 346 -17.38 19.04 5.14
N SER A 347 -18.40 18.20 5.37
CA SER A 347 -19.76 18.70 5.65
C SER A 347 -19.87 19.51 6.94
N SER A 348 -19.04 19.20 7.95
CA SER A 348 -19.10 19.81 9.28
C SER A 348 -18.18 21.02 9.48
N ASN A 349 -17.41 21.43 8.47
CA ASN A 349 -16.34 22.45 8.56
C ASN A 349 -15.23 22.13 9.59
N LEU A 350 -15.04 20.85 9.95
CA LEU A 350 -13.98 20.46 10.89
C LEU A 350 -12.57 20.69 10.30
N THR A 351 -12.45 20.64 8.97
CA THR A 351 -11.22 20.93 8.23
C THR A 351 -10.69 22.33 8.51
N GLU A 352 -11.56 23.34 8.59
CA GLU A 352 -11.18 24.73 8.89
C GLU A 352 -10.66 24.90 10.32
N TRP A 353 -11.26 24.18 11.28
CA TRP A 353 -10.82 24.22 12.69
C TRP A 353 -9.42 23.62 12.87
N PHE A 354 -9.12 22.49 12.21
CA PHE A 354 -7.76 21.96 12.17
C PHE A 354 -6.79 22.95 11.50
N GLY A 355 -7.27 23.68 10.50
CA GLY A 355 -6.52 24.75 9.86
C GLY A 355 -6.06 25.81 10.88
N GLY A 356 -6.98 26.32 11.69
CA GLY A 356 -6.67 27.32 12.73
C GLY A 356 -5.66 26.84 13.79
N LEU A 357 -5.66 25.55 14.15
CA LEU A 357 -4.67 25.00 15.09
C LEU A 357 -3.24 24.97 14.53
N LEU A 358 -3.13 24.93 13.20
CA LEU A 358 -1.87 24.69 12.49
C LEU A 358 -1.32 25.94 11.80
N GLU A 359 -2.03 27.07 11.87
CA GLU A 359 -1.65 28.35 11.25
C GLU A 359 -0.23 28.79 11.66
N GLY A 360 0.15 28.55 12.92
CA GLY A 360 1.49 28.87 13.43
C GLY A 360 2.65 28.12 12.73
N LEU A 361 2.37 27.04 12.01
CA LEU A 361 3.37 26.32 11.22
C LEU A 361 3.76 27.05 9.94
N GLY A 362 2.97 28.01 9.46
CA GLY A 362 3.26 28.76 8.23
C GLY A 362 4.57 29.58 8.27
N VAL A 363 5.14 29.78 9.46
CA VAL A 363 6.45 30.44 9.64
C VAL A 363 7.61 29.54 9.23
N LEU A 364 7.42 28.21 9.22
CA LEU A 364 8.47 27.26 8.86
C LEU A 364 8.60 27.14 7.34
N PRO A 365 9.83 26.91 6.81
CA PRO A 365 10.00 26.60 5.40
C PRO A 365 9.20 25.35 5.02
N PHE A 366 8.48 25.39 3.89
CA PHE A 366 7.59 24.30 3.49
C PHE A 366 8.28 22.93 3.44
N ILE A 367 9.52 22.87 2.94
CA ILE A 367 10.32 21.64 2.93
C ILE A 367 10.53 21.03 4.33
N VAL A 368 10.67 21.87 5.37
CA VAL A 368 10.83 21.41 6.76
C VAL A 368 9.53 20.78 7.25
N ILE A 369 8.38 21.35 6.89
CA ILE A 369 7.07 20.79 7.19
C ILE A 369 6.92 19.41 6.52
N LEU A 370 7.31 19.28 5.25
CA LEU A 370 7.27 17.99 4.55
C LEU A 370 8.20 16.95 5.19
N ILE A 371 9.42 17.32 5.60
CA ILE A 371 10.34 16.40 6.29
C ILE A 371 9.76 15.96 7.63
N ALA A 372 9.24 16.90 8.43
CA ALA A 372 8.66 16.60 9.72
C ALA A 372 7.45 15.67 9.58
N LEU A 373 6.55 15.97 8.63
CA LEU A 373 5.39 15.14 8.35
C LEU A 373 5.79 13.76 7.86
N ALA A 374 6.72 13.67 6.91
CA ALA A 374 7.24 12.40 6.41
C ALA A 374 7.81 11.53 7.55
N ALA A 375 8.59 12.12 8.46
CA ALA A 375 9.13 11.42 9.61
C ALA A 375 8.02 10.94 10.56
N ILE A 376 7.07 11.80 10.89
CA ILE A 376 5.94 11.45 11.77
C ILE A 376 5.15 10.29 11.19
N VAL A 377 4.70 10.39 9.93
CA VAL A 377 3.90 9.37 9.27
C VAL A 377 4.67 8.05 9.19
N LEU A 378 5.94 8.11 8.80
CA LEU A 378 6.77 6.91 8.67
C LEU A 378 6.92 6.20 10.01
N PHE A 379 7.34 6.89 11.07
CA PHE A 379 7.51 6.24 12.37
C PHE A 379 6.17 5.80 13.00
N MET A 380 5.07 6.48 12.69
CA MET A 380 3.73 6.00 13.05
C MET A 380 3.38 4.69 12.34
N THR A 381 3.74 4.54 11.07
CA THR A 381 3.46 3.32 10.30
C THR A 381 4.33 2.12 10.69
N GLU A 382 5.39 2.32 11.48
CA GLU A 382 6.15 1.21 12.07
C GLU A 382 5.40 0.51 13.21
N ILE A 383 4.46 1.21 13.85
CA ILE A 383 3.71 0.70 15.00
C ILE A 383 2.22 0.50 14.68
N MET A 384 1.79 0.87 13.48
CA MET A 384 0.39 0.98 13.09
C MET A 384 0.21 0.54 11.63
N SER A 385 -0.97 0.04 11.28
CA SER A 385 -1.25 -0.35 9.90
C SER A 385 -1.16 0.85 8.94
N ASN A 386 -0.46 0.68 7.82
CA ASN A 386 -0.34 1.67 6.73
C ASN A 386 -1.69 2.28 6.35
N THR A 387 -2.73 1.43 6.28
CA THR A 387 -4.07 1.87 5.93
C THR A 387 -4.73 2.72 7.02
N ALA A 388 -4.54 2.35 8.29
CA ALA A 388 -5.07 3.13 9.41
C ALA A 388 -4.46 4.54 9.42
N VAL A 389 -3.13 4.61 9.23
CA VAL A 389 -2.40 5.89 9.16
C VAL A 389 -2.91 6.74 8.00
N SER A 390 -3.05 6.18 6.80
CA SER A 390 -3.49 6.95 5.62
C SER A 390 -4.93 7.44 5.74
N ASN A 391 -5.86 6.58 6.18
CA ASN A 391 -7.27 6.97 6.35
C ASN A 391 -7.46 8.06 7.40
N MET A 392 -6.62 8.08 8.44
CA MET A 392 -6.67 9.10 9.47
C MET A 392 -6.03 10.42 9.01
N LEU A 393 -4.85 10.37 8.41
CA LEU A 393 -4.03 11.57 8.17
C LEU A 393 -4.33 12.27 6.84
N LEU A 394 -4.83 11.58 5.82
CA LEU A 394 -5.12 12.22 4.52
C LEU A 394 -6.19 13.31 4.60
N PRO A 395 -7.35 13.09 5.26
CA PRO A 395 -8.33 14.17 5.45
C PRO A 395 -7.76 15.35 6.25
N ILE A 396 -6.97 15.07 7.29
CA ILE A 396 -6.34 16.11 8.13
C ILE A 396 -5.29 16.91 7.35
N SER A 397 -4.65 16.28 6.36
CA SER A 397 -3.63 16.92 5.51
C SER A 397 -4.20 18.09 4.70
N ILE A 398 -5.48 18.02 4.31
CA ILE A 398 -6.17 19.13 3.64
C ILE A 398 -6.25 20.33 4.58
N GLY A 399 -6.69 20.12 5.83
CA GLY A 399 -6.76 21.20 6.83
C GLY A 399 -5.41 21.85 7.10
N LEU A 400 -4.33 21.04 7.20
CA LEU A 400 -2.97 21.57 7.33
C LEU A 400 -2.55 22.42 6.13
N ALA A 401 -2.84 21.97 4.90
CA ALA A 401 -2.48 22.71 3.70
C ALA A 401 -3.18 24.07 3.61
N LEU A 402 -4.49 24.08 3.92
CA LEU A 402 -5.28 25.29 3.98
C LEU A 402 -4.77 26.27 5.05
N ALA A 403 -4.35 25.75 6.22
CA ALA A 403 -3.78 26.55 7.32
C ALA A 403 -2.58 27.39 6.90
N ILE A 404 -1.68 26.79 6.13
CA ILE A 404 -0.41 27.41 5.73
C ILE A 404 -0.49 28.02 4.32
N GLY A 405 -1.67 28.01 3.71
CA GLY A 405 -1.93 28.64 2.40
C GLY A 405 -1.21 27.97 1.24
N VAL A 406 -1.04 26.64 1.27
CA VAL A 406 -0.39 25.87 0.18
C VAL A 406 -1.35 24.87 -0.45
N ASP A 407 -1.00 24.38 -1.63
CA ASP A 407 -1.74 23.32 -2.30
C ASP A 407 -1.72 22.01 -1.46
N PRO A 408 -2.87 21.32 -1.28
CA PRO A 408 -2.94 20.10 -0.46
C PRO A 408 -2.21 18.88 -1.00
N TYR A 409 -2.04 18.76 -2.31
CA TYR A 409 -1.48 17.56 -2.95
C TYR A 409 -0.09 17.17 -2.43
N PRO A 410 0.90 18.09 -2.29
CA PRO A 410 2.21 17.70 -1.76
C PRO A 410 2.12 17.12 -0.34
N ILE A 411 1.30 17.69 0.54
CA ILE A 411 1.13 17.18 1.91
C ILE A 411 0.46 15.81 1.89
N MET A 412 -0.63 15.66 1.12
CA MET A 412 -1.32 14.39 0.95
C MET A 412 -0.41 13.32 0.33
N ALA A 413 0.43 13.68 -0.64
CA ALA A 413 1.36 12.76 -1.29
C ALA A 413 2.44 12.29 -0.30
N ILE A 414 2.97 13.18 0.55
CA ILE A 414 3.86 12.78 1.65
C ILE A 414 3.17 11.73 2.51
N VAL A 415 1.94 11.98 2.98
CA VAL A 415 1.22 11.01 3.82
C VAL A 415 1.04 9.67 3.12
N ALA A 416 0.54 9.67 1.87
CA ALA A 416 0.26 8.44 1.14
C ALA A 416 1.52 7.59 0.89
N LEU A 417 2.60 8.23 0.41
CA LEU A 417 3.83 7.54 0.04
C LEU A 417 4.62 7.07 1.27
N THR A 418 4.69 7.88 2.33
CA THR A 418 5.45 7.52 3.54
C THR A 418 4.72 6.51 4.42
N ALA A 419 3.37 6.51 4.43
CA ALA A 419 2.59 5.48 5.13
C ALA A 419 2.83 4.07 4.57
N SER A 420 3.33 3.93 3.35
CA SER A 420 3.68 2.62 2.77
C SER A 420 5.13 2.19 3.04
N CYS A 421 5.95 3.05 3.68
CA CYS A 421 7.39 2.85 3.85
C CYS A 421 7.78 2.44 5.28
N ALA A 422 7.25 1.31 5.76
CA ALA A 422 7.63 0.72 7.05
C ALA A 422 8.61 -0.45 6.85
N PHE A 423 9.86 -0.29 7.33
CA PHE A 423 10.96 -1.21 7.07
C PHE A 423 11.61 -1.79 8.34
N MET A 424 11.34 -1.27 9.55
CA MET A 424 12.09 -1.65 10.76
C MET A 424 11.55 -2.87 11.49
N LEU A 425 10.24 -2.94 11.71
CA LEU A 425 9.66 -3.93 12.62
C LEU A 425 8.96 -5.07 11.87
N PRO A 426 8.97 -6.32 12.39
CA PRO A 426 8.22 -7.42 11.80
C PRO A 426 6.72 -7.15 11.76
N ILE A 427 6.19 -6.54 12.81
CA ILE A 427 4.75 -6.30 12.98
C ILE A 427 4.23 -5.12 12.15
N SER A 428 5.12 -4.28 11.60
CA SER A 428 4.70 -3.05 10.93
C SER A 428 3.97 -3.31 9.63
N THR A 429 4.40 -4.32 8.87
CA THR A 429 3.74 -4.70 7.61
C THR A 429 3.70 -6.22 7.43
N PRO A 430 2.67 -6.77 6.78
CA PRO A 430 2.63 -8.20 6.48
C PRO A 430 3.84 -8.72 5.67
N PRO A 431 4.42 -7.98 4.70
CA PRO A 431 5.69 -8.36 4.08
C PRO A 431 6.83 -8.58 5.08
N ASN A 432 7.01 -7.68 6.05
CA ASN A 432 8.04 -7.82 7.08
C ASN A 432 7.79 -9.05 7.96
N ALA A 433 6.54 -9.28 8.36
CA ALA A 433 6.14 -10.45 9.15
C ALA A 433 6.38 -11.76 8.39
N ALA A 434 6.08 -11.80 7.08
CA ALA A 434 6.26 -12.97 6.24
C ALA A 434 7.73 -13.40 6.20
N VAL A 435 8.65 -12.47 5.91
CA VAL A 435 10.07 -12.81 5.82
C VAL A 435 10.69 -13.07 7.19
N PHE A 436 10.17 -12.45 8.26
CA PHE A 436 10.62 -12.73 9.62
C PHE A 436 10.29 -14.16 10.08
N SER A 437 9.22 -14.76 9.55
CA SER A 437 8.85 -16.16 9.86
C SER A 437 9.79 -17.22 9.28
N SER A 438 10.83 -16.81 8.55
CA SER A 438 11.76 -17.71 7.87
C SER A 438 12.90 -18.23 8.76
N ASP A 439 12.97 -17.81 10.03
CA ASP A 439 14.04 -18.13 11.01
C ASP A 439 15.47 -17.68 10.64
N TYR A 440 15.67 -16.96 9.53
CA TYR A 440 16.98 -16.41 9.13
C TYR A 440 17.24 -15.00 9.70
N LEU A 441 16.19 -14.30 10.13
CA LEU A 441 16.24 -12.89 10.53
C LEU A 441 16.06 -12.73 12.04
N THR A 442 16.86 -11.85 12.64
CA THR A 442 16.62 -11.36 14.00
C THR A 442 15.99 -9.97 13.96
N ILE A 443 15.30 -9.57 15.03
CA ILE A 443 14.74 -8.22 15.16
C ILE A 443 15.84 -7.16 14.98
N ASN A 444 17.05 -7.41 15.49
CA ASN A 444 18.18 -6.51 15.35
C ASN A 444 18.64 -6.34 13.89
N ASP A 445 18.53 -7.38 13.07
CA ASP A 445 18.86 -7.28 11.63
C ASP A 445 17.86 -6.36 10.94
N MET A 446 16.55 -6.54 11.22
CA MET A 446 15.48 -5.73 10.64
C MET A 446 15.55 -4.28 11.08
N VAL A 447 15.71 -4.01 12.38
CA VAL A 447 15.78 -2.64 12.91
C VAL A 447 16.98 -1.88 12.32
N LYS A 448 18.16 -2.51 12.25
CA LYS A 448 19.36 -1.85 11.69
C LYS A 448 19.22 -1.57 10.20
N ALA A 449 18.71 -2.53 9.44
CA ALA A 449 18.50 -2.36 8.00
C ALA A 449 17.37 -1.36 7.71
N GLY A 450 16.24 -1.52 8.39
CA GLY A 450 15.06 -0.70 8.23
C GLY A 450 15.26 0.76 8.62
N PHE A 451 16.00 1.05 9.69
CA PHE A 451 16.21 2.43 10.15
C PHE A 451 16.84 3.31 9.06
N TRP A 452 17.93 2.84 8.45
CA TRP A 452 18.57 3.60 7.37
C TRP A 452 17.74 3.63 6.09
N MET A 453 16.97 2.58 5.82
CA MET A 453 16.03 2.57 4.70
C MET A 453 14.90 3.60 4.92
N ASN A 454 14.42 3.76 6.15
CA ASN A 454 13.43 4.78 6.52
C ASN A 454 13.98 6.20 6.30
N ILE A 455 15.21 6.45 6.75
CA ILE A 455 15.88 7.74 6.52
C ILE A 455 16.04 8.01 5.01
N LEU A 456 16.49 7.02 4.24
CA LEU A 456 16.58 7.14 2.78
C LEU A 456 15.22 7.46 2.16
N ALA A 457 14.17 6.75 2.56
CA ALA A 457 12.81 6.94 2.06
C ALA A 457 12.28 8.35 2.36
N ILE A 458 12.47 8.87 3.58
CA ILE A 458 12.07 10.24 3.94
C ILE A 458 12.71 11.25 2.99
N PHE A 459 14.02 11.21 2.83
CA PHE A 459 14.72 12.18 1.98
C PHE A 459 14.30 12.06 0.51
N VAL A 460 14.25 10.82 -0.02
CA VAL A 460 13.89 10.60 -1.43
C VAL A 460 12.44 11.02 -1.69
N ILE A 461 11.50 10.63 -0.84
CA ILE A 461 10.07 10.97 -1.01
C ILE A 461 9.87 12.47 -0.89
N VAL A 462 10.47 13.13 0.10
CA VAL A 462 10.29 14.58 0.28
C VAL A 462 10.84 15.36 -0.91
N LEU A 463 12.07 15.05 -1.36
CA LEU A 463 12.66 15.73 -2.52
C LEU A 463 11.86 15.41 -3.79
N PHE A 464 11.43 14.17 -3.96
CA PHE A 464 10.63 13.75 -5.10
C PHE A 464 9.29 14.49 -5.14
N VAL A 465 8.55 14.53 -4.04
CA VAL A 465 7.28 15.27 -3.95
C VAL A 465 7.53 16.75 -4.23
N TYR A 466 8.54 17.36 -3.59
CA TYR A 466 8.81 18.78 -3.75
C TYR A 466 9.14 19.20 -5.20
N PHE A 467 9.82 18.35 -5.97
CA PHE A 467 10.25 18.67 -7.34
C PHE A 467 9.37 18.08 -8.45
N TRP A 468 8.78 16.90 -8.24
CA TRP A 468 8.09 16.14 -9.29
C TRP A 468 6.56 16.26 -9.22
N GLN A 469 5.97 16.36 -8.02
CA GLN A 469 4.53 16.48 -7.88
C GLN A 469 3.97 17.69 -8.66
N PRO A 470 4.55 18.91 -8.59
CA PRO A 470 4.05 20.07 -9.36
C PRO A 470 4.17 19.95 -10.88
N VAL A 471 4.88 18.92 -11.38
CA VAL A 471 5.03 18.68 -12.83
C VAL A 471 3.95 17.73 -13.32
N VAL A 472 3.56 16.75 -12.51
CA VAL A 472 2.70 15.62 -12.93
C VAL A 472 1.29 15.71 -12.38
N LEU A 473 1.11 16.15 -11.14
CA LEU A 473 -0.19 16.20 -10.46
C LEU A 473 -0.52 17.65 -10.08
N ASN A 474 -1.04 18.45 -11.00
CA ASN A 474 -1.45 19.84 -10.76
C ASN A 474 -2.95 19.97 -10.48
#